data_AF-A0A1F4ZU92-F1
#
_entry.id   AF-A0A1F4ZU92-F1
#
_cell.length_a   1.000
_cell.length_b   1.000
_cell.length_c   1.000
_cell.angle_alpha   90.00
_cell.angle_beta   90.00
_cell.angle_gamma   90.00
#
_symmetry.space_group_name_H-M   'P 1'
#
loop_
_entity.id
_entity.type
_entity.pdbx_description
1 polymer ?
#
loop_
_entity_poly.entity_id
_entity_poly.type
_entity_poly.pdbx_seq_one_letter_code
_entity_poly.pdbx_strand_id
1 'polypeptide(L)'
;MRLTLGFTLLITSVALLILNVYGLFKPWESSLIYSNSFTRPPGGSQYSYLQTMELLNNLSGEPADIASQATDIIFKRMVHYWDDVGIDAYHLRIPIYKNYLFYLLSFIKPSIYLKYETCDPNLALARGVGLCSQQTLALVGVLQKKDISARTITLNGHVVATAQVSKNPEAWWIFDPDYGVVIPHSIEELEKDQTLVASYYKNAGYADEIATWVINKYTGGKNVVWSEGIYGYPDCSPFKSLIRTSCNYLIWIVPVLGIISAVILFRKLPTASR
;
A
#
# COMPACT_ATOMS: atom_id res chain seq x y z
N MET A 1 -14.25 43.33 -8.71
CA MET A 1 -14.65 41.94 -8.37
C MET A 1 -14.18 40.90 -9.40
N ARG A 2 -14.56 40.99 -10.69
CA ARG A 2 -14.15 40.00 -11.72
C ARG A 2 -12.63 39.87 -11.92
N LEU A 3 -11.92 41.01 -11.93
CA LEU A 3 -10.46 41.04 -12.06
C LEU A 3 -9.77 40.35 -10.88
N THR A 4 -10.17 40.70 -9.66
CA THR A 4 -9.65 40.07 -8.42
C THR A 4 -9.90 38.57 -8.41
N LEU A 5 -11.12 38.13 -8.72
CA LEU A 5 -11.48 36.72 -8.81
C LEU A 5 -10.66 35.98 -9.87
N GLY A 6 -10.47 36.58 -11.05
CA GLY A 6 -9.63 36.01 -12.11
C GLY A 6 -8.19 35.82 -11.67
N PHE A 7 -7.59 36.80 -10.99
CA PHE A 7 -6.24 36.68 -10.44
C PHE A 7 -6.14 35.62 -9.35
N THR A 8 -7.08 35.57 -8.41
CA THR A 8 -7.11 34.55 -7.36
C THR A 8 -7.17 33.15 -7.96
N LEU A 9 -8.10 32.91 -8.89
CA LEU A 9 -8.23 31.62 -9.57
C LEU A 9 -6.95 31.25 -10.32
N LEU A 10 -6.34 32.19 -11.05
CA LEU A 10 -5.11 31.94 -11.78
C LEU A 10 -3.97 31.55 -10.84
N ILE A 11 -3.73 32.35 -9.79
CA ILE A 11 -2.62 32.14 -8.84
C ILE A 11 -2.79 30.81 -8.12
N THR A 12 -3.98 30.52 -7.58
CA THR A 12 -4.25 29.26 -6.87
C THR A 12 -4.08 28.06 -7.81
N SER A 13 -4.59 28.16 -9.04
CA SER A 13 -4.49 27.05 -10.00
C SER A 13 -3.07 26.78 -10.46
N VAL A 14 -2.28 27.83 -10.70
CA VAL A 14 -0.84 27.71 -11.02
C VAL A 14 -0.09 27.12 -9.83
N ALA A 15 -0.36 27.57 -8.61
CA ALA A 15 0.26 27.02 -7.40
C ALA A 15 -0.05 25.53 -7.22
N LEU A 16 -1.30 25.10 -7.43
CA LEU A 16 -1.70 23.68 -7.39
C LEU A 16 -1.02 22.86 -8.49
N LEU A 17 -0.90 23.41 -9.71
CA LEU A 17 -0.21 22.73 -10.80
C LEU A 17 1.28 22.56 -10.50
N ILE A 18 1.95 23.62 -10.02
CA ILE A 18 3.35 23.57 -9.59
C ILE A 18 3.53 22.52 -8.49
N LEU A 19 2.62 22.49 -7.51
CA LEU A 19 2.64 21.52 -6.41
C LEU A 19 2.58 20.07 -6.93
N ASN A 20 1.69 19.77 -7.88
CA ASN A 20 1.59 18.43 -8.47
C ASN A 20 2.84 18.06 -9.27
N VAL A 21 3.35 18.99 -10.09
CA VAL A 21 4.58 18.77 -10.87
C VAL A 21 5.75 18.50 -9.93
N TYR A 22 5.89 19.27 -8.85
CA TYR A 22 6.89 19.02 -7.81
C TYR A 22 6.74 17.63 -7.19
N GLY A 23 5.51 17.18 -6.93
CA GLY A 23 5.21 15.87 -6.39
C GLY A 23 5.62 14.68 -7.26
N LEU A 24 5.73 14.86 -8.58
CA LEU A 24 6.22 13.83 -9.50
C LEU A 24 7.68 13.47 -9.23
N PHE A 25 8.49 14.43 -8.81
CA PHE A 25 9.92 14.25 -8.56
C PHE A 25 10.25 13.85 -7.12
N LYS A 26 9.28 13.89 -6.21
CA LYS A 26 9.47 13.42 -4.83
C LYS A 26 9.22 11.92 -4.71
N PRO A 27 10.03 11.16 -3.97
CA PRO A 27 9.71 9.78 -3.64
C PRO A 27 8.39 9.67 -2.86
N TRP A 28 7.75 8.50 -2.93
CA TRP A 28 6.61 8.18 -2.05
C TRP A 28 7.06 7.81 -0.64
N GLU A 29 8.17 7.08 -0.56
CA GLU A 29 8.82 6.69 0.68
C GLU A 29 9.36 7.87 1.47
N SER A 30 9.32 7.72 2.80
CA SER A 30 10.06 8.56 3.73
C SER A 30 11.45 7.99 3.94
N SER A 31 12.48 8.83 4.08
CA SER A 31 13.83 8.37 4.42
C SER A 31 13.90 7.67 5.78
N LEU A 32 12.91 7.88 6.66
CA LEU A 32 12.87 7.28 7.99
C LEU A 32 12.63 5.76 7.97
N ILE A 33 12.09 5.22 6.87
CA ILE A 33 11.88 3.77 6.76
C ILE A 33 13.19 2.98 6.75
N TYR A 34 14.34 3.62 6.51
CA TYR A 34 15.66 2.99 6.42
C TYR A 34 16.46 3.01 7.73
N SER A 35 16.01 3.73 8.75
CA SER A 35 16.83 4.05 9.93
C SER A 35 16.19 3.68 11.26
N ASN A 36 15.00 3.09 11.27
CA ASN A 36 14.27 2.85 12.51
C ASN A 36 14.39 1.40 13.00
N SER A 37 15.13 1.21 14.09
CA SER A 37 15.37 -0.10 14.72
C SER A 37 14.12 -0.72 15.36
N PHE A 38 13.07 0.06 15.62
CA PHE A 38 11.82 -0.43 16.25
C PHE A 38 10.79 -0.95 15.25
N THR A 39 11.19 -1.09 13.99
CA THR A 39 10.31 -1.54 12.91
C THR A 39 10.56 -3.00 12.57
N ARG A 40 9.58 -3.62 11.90
CA ARG A 40 9.81 -4.87 11.18
C ARG A 40 9.89 -4.55 9.70
N PRO A 41 10.95 -4.97 8.98
CA PRO A 41 12.09 -5.79 9.44
C PRO A 41 13.01 -5.03 10.40
N PRO A 42 13.76 -5.73 11.28
CA PRO A 42 14.70 -5.07 12.18
C PRO A 42 15.71 -4.20 11.42
N GLY A 43 15.86 -2.94 11.84
CA GLY A 43 16.72 -1.96 11.17
C GLY A 43 16.04 -1.19 10.03
N GLY A 44 14.78 -1.50 9.71
CA GLY A 44 14.02 -0.84 8.65
C GLY A 44 14.22 -1.46 7.27
N SER A 45 13.64 -0.81 6.26
CA SER A 45 13.71 -1.21 4.86
C SER A 45 15.16 -1.33 4.38
N GLN A 46 15.45 -2.40 3.67
CA GLN A 46 16.76 -2.71 3.08
C GLN A 46 16.84 -2.31 1.60
N TYR A 47 15.68 -2.13 0.94
CA TYR A 47 15.60 -1.85 -0.49
C TYR A 47 14.83 -0.55 -0.77
N SER A 48 15.30 0.20 -1.76
CA SER A 48 14.49 1.27 -2.37
C SER A 48 13.39 0.70 -3.24
N TYR A 49 12.35 1.50 -3.52
CA TYR A 49 11.28 1.08 -4.42
C TYR A 49 11.80 0.57 -5.78
N LEU A 50 12.76 1.27 -6.39
CA LEU A 50 13.29 0.88 -7.70
C LEU A 50 14.03 -0.46 -7.64
N GLN A 51 14.88 -0.66 -6.63
CA GLN A 51 15.57 -1.94 -6.40
C GLN A 51 14.58 -3.07 -6.15
N THR A 52 13.55 -2.83 -5.33
CA THR A 52 12.49 -3.83 -5.12
C THR A 52 11.81 -4.20 -6.42
N MET A 53 11.42 -3.23 -7.25
CA MET A 53 10.78 -3.53 -8.53
C MET A 53 11.69 -4.32 -9.47
N GLU A 54 13.00 -4.02 -9.50
CA GLU A 54 13.97 -4.79 -10.26
C GLU A 54 14.05 -6.26 -9.77
N LEU A 55 14.19 -6.47 -8.47
CA LEU A 55 14.23 -7.81 -7.87
C LEU A 55 12.94 -8.60 -8.15
N LEU A 56 11.77 -7.97 -7.97
CA LEU A 56 10.47 -8.59 -8.22
C LEU A 56 10.25 -8.92 -9.70
N ASN A 57 10.72 -8.06 -10.60
CA ASN A 57 10.63 -8.30 -12.05
C ASN A 57 11.51 -9.49 -12.47
N ASN A 58 12.67 -9.65 -11.85
CA ASN A 58 13.64 -10.71 -12.15
C ASN A 58 13.37 -12.04 -11.42
N LEU A 59 12.26 -12.15 -10.67
CA LEU A 59 11.85 -13.41 -10.06
C LEU A 59 11.69 -14.52 -11.11
N SER A 60 12.27 -15.68 -10.81
CA SER A 60 12.24 -16.89 -11.62
C SER A 60 12.25 -18.14 -10.74
N GLY A 61 11.86 -19.27 -11.31
CA GLY A 61 11.72 -20.56 -10.61
C GLY A 61 10.31 -21.11 -10.69
N GLU A 62 10.03 -22.14 -9.90
CA GLU A 62 8.67 -22.66 -9.74
C GLU A 62 7.82 -21.69 -8.91
N PRO A 63 6.47 -21.79 -8.94
CA PRO A 63 5.61 -20.86 -8.21
C PRO A 63 5.94 -20.77 -6.71
N ALA A 64 6.34 -21.88 -6.08
CA ALA A 64 6.86 -21.94 -4.71
C ALA A 64 8.08 -21.01 -4.51
N ASP A 65 9.05 -21.05 -5.42
CA ASP A 65 10.29 -20.27 -5.36
C ASP A 65 9.99 -18.79 -5.55
N ILE A 66 9.17 -18.46 -6.55
CA ILE A 66 8.76 -17.09 -6.85
C ILE A 66 8.03 -16.48 -5.65
N ALA A 67 7.09 -17.21 -5.06
CA ALA A 67 6.33 -16.73 -3.90
C ALA A 67 7.21 -16.55 -2.66
N SER A 68 8.14 -17.47 -2.42
CA SER A 68 9.08 -17.38 -1.30
C SER A 68 10.04 -16.19 -1.45
N GLN A 69 10.63 -16.01 -2.64
CA GLN A 69 11.50 -14.88 -2.94
C GLN A 69 10.74 -13.54 -2.85
N ALA A 70 9.53 -13.46 -3.40
CA ALA A 70 8.70 -12.27 -3.31
C ALA A 70 8.37 -11.91 -1.85
N THR A 71 8.08 -12.91 -1.02
CA THR A 71 7.79 -12.72 0.42
C THR A 71 8.98 -12.07 1.13
N ASP A 72 10.19 -12.60 0.92
CA ASP A 72 11.42 -12.04 1.49
C ASP A 72 11.72 -10.62 0.97
N ILE A 73 11.57 -10.39 -0.34
CA ILE A 73 11.80 -9.06 -0.94
C ILE A 73 10.83 -8.02 -0.36
N ILE A 74 9.55 -8.38 -0.20
CA ILE A 74 8.54 -7.48 0.35
C ILE A 74 8.77 -7.22 1.83
N PHE A 75 9.08 -8.27 2.61
CA PHE A 75 9.48 -8.14 4.01
C PHE A 75 10.65 -7.17 4.17
N LYS A 76 11.70 -7.31 3.34
CA LYS A 76 12.87 -6.43 3.36
C LYS A 76 12.57 -5.02 2.86
N ARG A 77 11.50 -4.81 2.12
CA ARG A 77 11.11 -3.51 1.56
C ARG A 77 10.18 -2.73 2.48
N MET A 78 9.23 -3.40 3.13
CA MET A 78 8.13 -2.74 3.80
C MET A 78 8.30 -2.73 5.31
N VAL A 79 8.15 -1.55 5.88
CA VAL A 79 8.17 -1.34 7.33
C VAL A 79 6.77 -1.49 7.91
N HIS A 80 6.62 -2.33 8.94
CA HIS A 80 5.43 -2.35 9.78
C HIS A 80 5.42 -1.16 10.73
N TYR A 81 4.53 -0.18 10.49
CA TYR A 81 4.37 0.99 11.36
C TYR A 81 3.01 1.66 11.14
N TRP A 82 2.29 1.99 12.23
CA TRP A 82 0.95 2.61 12.13
C TRP A 82 0.59 3.59 13.27
N ASP A 83 1.58 4.08 14.01
CA ASP A 83 1.35 4.98 15.15
C ASP A 83 1.04 6.41 14.70
N ASP A 84 0.29 7.13 15.54
CA ASP A 84 -0.16 8.49 15.24
C ASP A 84 0.99 9.51 15.20
N VAL A 85 2.04 9.29 16.01
CA VAL A 85 3.22 10.17 16.07
C VAL A 85 3.92 10.28 14.71
N GLY A 86 3.84 9.23 13.89
CA GLY A 86 4.53 9.15 12.61
C GLY A 86 3.66 9.39 11.39
N ILE A 87 2.42 9.86 11.53
CA ILE A 87 1.47 10.01 10.41
C ILE A 87 2.08 10.76 9.23
N ASP A 88 2.64 11.96 9.48
CA ASP A 88 3.24 12.76 8.42
C ASP A 88 4.68 12.31 8.12
N ALA A 89 5.43 11.89 9.16
CA ALA A 89 6.83 11.49 9.03
C ALA A 89 7.03 10.24 8.14
N TYR A 90 6.09 9.30 8.18
CA TYR A 90 6.08 8.08 7.36
C TYR A 90 5.13 8.17 6.16
N HIS A 91 4.56 9.35 5.89
CA HIS A 91 3.59 9.56 4.81
C HIS A 91 2.38 8.59 4.88
N LEU A 92 1.91 8.26 6.09
CA LEU A 92 0.66 7.52 6.29
C LEU A 92 -0.53 8.36 5.81
N ARG A 93 -0.49 9.67 6.09
CA ARG A 93 -1.28 10.67 5.37
C ARG A 93 -0.62 10.90 4.01
N ILE A 94 -1.41 10.83 2.93
CA ILE A 94 -0.89 11.14 1.59
C ILE A 94 -0.39 12.60 1.59
N PRO A 95 0.90 12.86 1.27
CA PRO A 95 1.45 14.21 1.29
C PRO A 95 0.70 15.15 0.34
N ILE A 96 0.60 16.42 0.71
CA ILE A 96 -0.12 17.43 -0.08
C ILE A 96 0.43 17.55 -1.50
N TYR A 97 1.74 17.39 -1.68
CA TYR A 97 2.39 17.41 -3.00
C TYR A 97 2.14 16.14 -3.82
N LYS A 98 1.75 15.02 -3.19
CA LYS A 98 1.40 13.78 -3.90
C LYS A 98 -0.03 13.81 -4.41
N ASN A 99 -0.95 14.23 -3.55
CA ASN A 99 -2.34 14.39 -3.92
C ASN A 99 -3.05 15.31 -2.91
N TYR A 100 -3.21 16.59 -3.26
CA TYR A 100 -3.81 17.58 -2.36
C TYR A 100 -5.28 17.29 -2.05
N LEU A 101 -6.00 16.53 -2.89
CA LEU A 101 -7.37 16.11 -2.61
C LEU A 101 -7.41 15.05 -1.52
N PHE A 102 -6.53 14.04 -1.57
CA PHE A 102 -6.40 13.08 -0.47
C PHE A 102 -5.90 13.74 0.82
N TYR A 103 -4.96 14.67 0.71
CA TYR A 103 -4.52 15.45 1.85
C TYR A 103 -5.69 16.19 2.50
N LEU A 104 -6.56 16.84 1.71
CA LEU A 104 -7.77 17.49 2.21
C LEU A 104 -8.79 16.49 2.79
N LEU A 105 -8.99 15.35 2.14
CA LEU A 105 -9.87 14.27 2.62
C LEU A 105 -9.44 13.74 3.99
N SER A 106 -8.14 13.81 4.31
CA SER A 106 -7.63 13.44 5.64
C SER A 106 -8.16 14.33 6.77
N PHE A 107 -8.60 15.56 6.47
CA PHE A 107 -9.25 16.44 7.44
C PHE A 107 -10.78 16.30 7.44
N ILE A 108 -11.37 15.93 6.30
CA ILE A 108 -12.83 15.77 6.14
C ILE A 108 -13.30 14.45 6.76
N LYS A 109 -12.59 13.36 6.49
CA LYS A 109 -12.91 12.01 6.99
C LYS A 109 -11.64 11.32 7.50
N PRO A 110 -11.07 11.80 8.62
CA PRO A 110 -9.79 11.32 9.16
C PRO A 110 -9.81 9.82 9.46
N SER A 111 -10.94 9.25 9.88
CA SER A 111 -11.06 7.82 10.17
C SER A 111 -10.73 6.90 8.98
N ILE A 112 -10.73 7.42 7.75
CA ILE A 112 -10.38 6.67 6.53
C ILE A 112 -9.09 7.19 5.89
N TYR A 113 -8.91 8.51 5.84
CA TYR A 113 -7.87 9.12 5.00
C TYR A 113 -6.68 9.69 5.80
N LEU A 114 -6.72 9.68 7.13
CA LEU A 114 -5.60 10.15 7.96
C LEU A 114 -4.40 9.19 7.89
N LYS A 115 -4.66 7.88 8.03
CA LYS A 115 -3.70 6.81 7.81
C LYS A 115 -4.24 5.94 6.68
N TYR A 116 -3.91 6.32 5.44
CA TYR A 116 -4.56 5.74 4.28
C TYR A 116 -3.95 4.38 3.91
N GLU A 117 -4.70 3.30 4.12
CA GLU A 117 -4.40 1.99 3.54
C GLU A 117 -4.81 1.98 2.06
N THR A 118 -3.87 1.68 1.16
CA THR A 118 -4.13 1.66 -0.28
C THR A 118 -4.47 0.25 -0.75
N CYS A 119 -5.33 0.16 -1.76
CA CYS A 119 -5.62 -1.08 -2.48
C CYS A 119 -4.77 -1.23 -3.75
N ASP A 120 -3.75 -0.40 -3.90
CA ASP A 120 -2.79 -0.49 -5.01
C ASP A 120 -1.47 -1.06 -4.46
N PRO A 121 -1.13 -2.31 -4.81
CA PRO A 121 0.13 -2.96 -4.45
C PRO A 121 1.37 -2.11 -4.76
N ASN A 122 1.38 -1.42 -5.90
CA ASN A 122 2.54 -0.62 -6.30
C ASN A 122 2.68 0.60 -5.42
N LEU A 123 1.57 1.23 -5.03
CA LEU A 123 1.60 2.36 -4.12
C LEU A 123 2.03 1.94 -2.71
N ALA A 124 1.59 0.77 -2.24
CA ALA A 124 2.05 0.21 -0.97
C ALA A 124 3.57 -0.03 -0.98
N LEU A 125 4.09 -0.66 -2.03
CA LEU A 125 5.53 -0.87 -2.24
C LEU A 125 6.31 0.46 -2.40
N ALA A 126 5.75 1.43 -3.12
CA ALA A 126 6.39 2.73 -3.33
C ALA A 126 6.48 3.55 -2.04
N ARG A 127 5.46 3.45 -1.18
CA ARG A 127 5.47 4.08 0.15
C ARG A 127 6.42 3.36 1.11
N GLY A 128 6.52 2.03 1.02
CA GLY A 128 7.44 1.23 1.84
C GLY A 128 7.05 1.14 3.32
N VAL A 129 5.84 1.53 3.70
CA VAL A 129 5.30 1.41 5.07
C VAL A 129 3.82 1.05 5.04
N GLY A 130 3.40 0.21 5.98
CA GLY A 130 2.02 -0.19 6.16
C GLY A 130 1.82 -1.22 7.27
N LEU A 131 0.59 -1.71 7.41
CA LEU A 131 0.25 -2.86 8.26
C LEU A 131 0.51 -4.17 7.52
N CYS A 132 0.36 -5.30 8.22
CA CYS A 132 0.43 -6.65 7.62
C CYS A 132 -0.53 -6.82 6.42
N SER A 133 -1.67 -6.14 6.44
CA SER A 133 -2.61 -6.05 5.32
C SER A 133 -1.96 -5.48 4.06
N GLN A 134 -1.24 -4.36 4.16
CA GLN A 134 -0.60 -3.70 3.02
C GLN A 134 0.53 -4.54 2.43
N GLN A 135 1.31 -5.21 3.28
CA GLN A 135 2.37 -6.12 2.83
C GLN A 135 1.79 -7.36 2.13
N THR A 136 0.71 -7.92 2.68
CA THR A 136 -0.02 -9.03 2.06
C THR A 136 -0.61 -8.64 0.71
N LEU A 137 -1.26 -7.47 0.60
CA LEU A 137 -1.82 -7.00 -0.66
C LEU A 137 -0.72 -6.73 -1.69
N ALA A 138 0.45 -6.23 -1.26
CA ALA A 138 1.62 -6.09 -2.12
C ALA A 138 2.05 -7.45 -2.69
N LEU A 139 2.17 -8.47 -1.83
CA LEU A 139 2.56 -9.82 -2.24
C LEU A 139 1.54 -10.44 -3.20
N VAL A 140 0.26 -10.44 -2.85
CA VAL A 140 -0.80 -10.97 -3.70
C VAL A 140 -0.78 -10.29 -5.08
N GLY A 141 -0.63 -8.96 -5.12
CA GLY A 141 -0.55 -8.23 -6.39
C GLY A 141 0.68 -8.55 -7.23
N VAL A 142 1.82 -8.83 -6.60
CA VAL A 142 3.03 -9.27 -7.31
C VAL A 142 2.84 -10.67 -7.89
N LEU A 143 2.30 -11.61 -7.12
CA LEU A 143 2.08 -12.99 -7.56
C LEU A 143 1.06 -13.07 -8.69
N GLN A 144 -0.03 -12.31 -8.60
CA GLN A 144 -1.04 -12.24 -9.66
C GLN A 144 -0.47 -11.70 -10.97
N LYS A 145 0.47 -10.74 -10.93
CA LYS A 145 1.18 -10.25 -12.13
C LYS A 145 2.13 -11.27 -12.75
N LYS A 146 2.48 -12.33 -12.00
CA LYS A 146 3.32 -13.45 -12.44
C LYS A 146 2.46 -14.68 -12.79
N ASP A 147 1.15 -14.49 -12.98
CA ASP A 147 0.17 -15.54 -13.27
C ASP A 147 0.10 -16.65 -12.19
N ILE A 148 0.46 -16.31 -10.95
CA ILE A 148 0.34 -17.19 -9.78
C ILE A 148 -0.95 -16.85 -9.05
N SER A 149 -1.82 -17.85 -8.90
CA SER A 149 -3.06 -17.73 -8.12
C SER A 149 -2.72 -17.44 -6.66
N ALA A 150 -3.08 -16.24 -6.20
CA ALA A 150 -2.83 -15.80 -4.83
C ALA A 150 -4.04 -15.07 -4.24
N ARG A 151 -4.23 -15.21 -2.94
CA ARG A 151 -5.37 -14.70 -2.17
C ARG A 151 -4.90 -14.12 -0.83
N THR A 152 -5.71 -13.24 -0.28
CA THR A 152 -5.51 -12.70 1.07
C THR A 152 -6.27 -13.56 2.07
N ILE A 153 -5.66 -13.81 3.23
CA ILE A 153 -6.29 -14.47 4.37
C ILE A 153 -6.32 -13.48 5.54
N THR A 154 -7.51 -13.21 6.05
CA THR A 154 -7.68 -12.50 7.30
C THR A 154 -7.74 -13.51 8.44
N LEU A 155 -6.81 -13.39 9.37
CA LEU A 155 -6.72 -14.13 10.62
C LEU A 155 -7.25 -13.24 11.77
N ASN A 156 -7.17 -13.71 13.02
CA ASN A 156 -7.66 -12.97 14.20
C ASN A 156 -6.78 -11.73 14.57
N GLY A 157 -6.87 -10.67 13.77
CA GLY A 157 -6.06 -9.46 13.92
C GLY A 157 -4.67 -9.58 13.28
N HIS A 158 -4.52 -10.46 12.28
CA HIS A 158 -3.35 -10.55 11.41
C HIS A 158 -3.79 -10.86 9.99
N VAL A 159 -2.96 -10.56 8.99
CA VAL A 159 -3.28 -10.77 7.58
C VAL A 159 -2.07 -11.37 6.89
N VAL A 160 -2.28 -12.46 6.16
CA VAL A 160 -1.25 -13.22 5.42
C VAL A 160 -1.73 -13.50 4.00
N ALA A 161 -0.81 -13.85 3.11
CA ALA A 161 -1.15 -14.32 1.78
C ALA A 161 -1.20 -15.85 1.73
N THR A 162 -1.99 -16.38 0.80
CA THR A 162 -1.84 -17.77 0.34
C THR A 162 -1.67 -17.78 -1.18
N ALA A 163 -0.87 -18.71 -1.68
CA ALA A 163 -0.67 -18.86 -3.11
C ALA A 163 -0.55 -20.33 -3.51
N GLN A 164 -0.97 -20.61 -4.73
CA GLN A 164 -0.81 -21.92 -5.36
C GLN A 164 0.65 -22.10 -5.79
N VAL A 165 1.31 -23.10 -5.23
CA VAL A 165 2.78 -23.26 -5.35
C VAL A 165 3.22 -24.28 -6.41
N SER A 166 2.28 -24.93 -7.08
CA SER A 166 2.56 -25.83 -8.20
C SER A 166 1.35 -25.92 -9.12
N LYS A 167 1.46 -26.73 -10.19
CA LYS A 167 0.33 -27.03 -11.08
C LYS A 167 -0.78 -27.84 -10.39
N ASN A 168 -0.52 -28.45 -9.23
CA ASN A 168 -1.54 -29.11 -8.44
C ASN A 168 -2.50 -28.04 -7.86
N PRO A 169 -3.81 -28.07 -8.16
CA PRO A 169 -4.80 -27.12 -7.63
C PRO A 169 -4.93 -27.12 -6.11
N GLU A 170 -4.51 -28.19 -5.44
CA GLU A 170 -4.58 -28.33 -3.98
C GLU A 170 -3.29 -27.90 -3.27
N ALA A 171 -2.21 -27.63 -4.00
CA ALA A 171 -0.93 -27.25 -3.42
C ALA A 171 -0.90 -25.74 -3.11
N TRP A 172 -1.42 -25.36 -1.94
CA TRP A 172 -1.42 -23.99 -1.44
C TRP A 172 -0.52 -23.85 -0.22
N TRP A 173 0.29 -22.81 -0.19
CA TRP A 173 1.12 -22.45 0.96
C TRP A 173 0.68 -21.11 1.54
N ILE A 174 1.10 -20.84 2.79
CA ILE A 174 0.92 -19.55 3.45
C ILE A 174 2.22 -18.76 3.42
N PHE A 175 2.09 -17.47 3.15
CA PHE A 175 3.19 -16.51 3.08
C PHE A 175 2.86 -15.32 3.96
N ASP A 176 3.73 -15.02 4.93
CA ASP A 176 3.61 -13.87 5.81
C ASP A 176 4.70 -12.84 5.47
N PRO A 177 4.43 -11.89 4.56
CA PRO A 177 5.41 -10.88 4.19
C PRO A 177 5.69 -9.89 5.32
N ASP A 178 4.85 -9.79 6.35
CA ASP A 178 5.09 -8.91 7.50
C ASP A 178 6.22 -9.42 8.42
N TYR A 179 6.49 -10.72 8.34
CA TYR A 179 7.53 -11.42 9.08
C TYR A 179 8.56 -12.12 8.17
N GLY A 180 8.40 -12.07 6.85
CA GLY A 180 9.28 -12.79 5.92
C GLY A 180 9.23 -14.31 6.09
N VAL A 181 8.10 -14.86 6.53
CA VAL A 181 7.94 -16.29 6.84
C VAL A 181 7.14 -17.00 5.75
N VAL A 182 7.60 -18.19 5.38
CA VAL A 182 6.90 -19.12 4.49
C VAL A 182 6.51 -20.36 5.28
N ILE A 183 5.25 -20.76 5.17
CA ILE A 183 4.71 -21.96 5.80
C ILE A 183 4.19 -22.88 4.68
N PRO A 184 4.87 -24.00 4.38
CA PRO A 184 4.52 -24.93 3.31
C PRO A 184 3.32 -25.83 3.66
N HIS A 185 2.25 -25.21 4.14
CA HIS A 185 0.97 -25.83 4.47
C HIS A 185 -0.17 -24.94 4.00
N SER A 186 -1.31 -25.56 3.71
CA SER A 186 -2.58 -24.88 3.42
C SER A 186 -3.22 -24.33 4.69
N ILE A 187 -4.16 -23.38 4.55
CA ILE A 187 -4.89 -22.86 5.72
C ILE A 187 -5.72 -23.98 6.39
N GLU A 188 -6.25 -24.91 5.61
CA GLU A 188 -7.05 -26.04 6.07
C GLU A 188 -6.23 -27.05 6.89
N GLU A 189 -4.94 -27.22 6.58
CA GLU A 189 -4.02 -28.01 7.38
C GLU A 189 -3.68 -27.29 8.69
N LEU A 190 -3.37 -26.00 8.62
CA LEU A 190 -3.03 -25.20 9.81
C LEU A 190 -4.22 -25.02 10.76
N GLU A 191 -5.45 -25.06 10.28
CA GLU A 191 -6.64 -25.05 11.13
C GLU A 191 -6.83 -26.35 11.91
N LYS A 192 -6.34 -27.48 11.39
CA LYS A 192 -6.37 -28.79 12.06
C LYS A 192 -5.24 -28.94 13.07
N ASP A 193 -4.05 -28.44 12.74
CA ASP A 193 -2.89 -28.46 13.61
C ASP A 193 -2.11 -27.14 13.55
N GLN A 194 -2.42 -26.25 14.48
CA GLN A 194 -1.82 -24.91 14.58
C GLN A 194 -0.40 -24.96 15.15
N THR A 195 0.00 -26.08 15.75
CA THR A 195 1.35 -26.21 16.34
C THR A 195 2.44 -26.18 15.27
N LEU A 196 2.08 -26.54 14.03
CA LEU A 196 2.94 -26.45 12.84
C LEU A 196 3.44 -25.03 12.57
N VAL A 197 2.65 -24.00 12.92
CA VAL A 197 3.01 -22.59 12.66
C VAL A 197 4.23 -22.15 13.46
N ALA A 198 4.34 -22.61 14.71
CA ALA A 198 5.33 -22.15 15.67
C ALA A 198 6.78 -22.29 15.16
N SER A 199 7.08 -23.47 14.60
CA SER A 199 8.44 -23.81 14.15
C SER A 199 8.93 -22.90 13.05
N TYR A 200 8.06 -22.45 12.14
CA TYR A 200 8.48 -21.59 11.03
C TYR A 200 8.91 -20.20 11.51
N TYR A 201 8.19 -19.61 12.47
CA TYR A 201 8.59 -18.32 13.06
C TYR A 201 9.84 -18.45 13.93
N LYS A 202 9.97 -19.52 14.73
CA LYS A 202 11.18 -19.76 15.52
C LYS A 202 12.41 -19.97 14.63
N ASN A 203 12.28 -20.73 13.56
CA ASN A 203 13.35 -20.96 12.58
C ASN A 203 13.74 -19.69 11.83
N ALA A 204 12.80 -18.74 11.65
CA ALA A 204 13.09 -17.40 11.13
C ALA A 204 13.75 -16.46 12.16
N GLY A 205 14.04 -16.94 13.37
CA GLY A 205 14.74 -16.19 14.42
C GLY A 205 13.83 -15.36 15.31
N TYR A 206 12.50 -15.54 15.24
CA TYR A 206 11.57 -14.86 16.14
C TYR A 206 11.52 -15.51 17.52
N ALA A 207 11.37 -14.68 18.54
CA ALA A 207 11.22 -15.13 19.93
C ALA A 207 9.92 -15.92 20.16
N ASP A 208 9.91 -16.71 21.23
CA ASP A 208 8.80 -17.60 21.57
C ASP A 208 7.47 -16.85 21.79
N GLU A 209 7.52 -15.62 22.29
CA GLU A 209 6.34 -14.78 22.47
C GLU A 209 5.69 -14.43 21.13
N ILE A 210 6.49 -14.12 20.11
CA ILE A 210 6.01 -13.84 18.76
C ILE A 210 5.45 -15.11 18.13
N ALA A 211 6.17 -16.23 18.21
CA ALA A 211 5.69 -17.51 17.69
C ALA A 211 4.34 -17.88 18.33
N THR A 212 4.21 -17.73 19.65
CA THR A 212 2.96 -17.98 20.39
C THR A 212 1.85 -17.03 19.98
N TRP A 213 2.16 -15.74 19.85
CA TRP A 213 1.20 -14.73 19.40
C TRP A 213 0.65 -15.06 18.01
N VAL A 214 1.52 -15.47 17.08
CA VAL A 214 1.10 -15.81 15.71
C VAL A 214 0.26 -17.08 15.69
N ILE A 215 0.62 -18.14 16.41
CA ILE A 215 -0.22 -19.36 16.53
C ILE A 215 -1.65 -18.98 16.94
N ASN A 216 -1.79 -18.08 17.93
CA ASN A 216 -3.07 -17.58 18.41
C ASN A 216 -3.88 -16.77 17.36
N LYS A 217 -3.28 -16.43 16.21
CA LYS A 217 -3.99 -15.81 15.09
C LYS A 217 -4.69 -16.81 14.21
N TYR A 218 -4.12 -18.00 14.06
CA TYR A 218 -4.71 -19.12 13.34
C TYR A 218 -5.78 -19.85 14.17
N THR A 219 -5.82 -19.60 15.49
CA THR A 219 -6.81 -20.18 16.40
C THR A 219 -8.14 -19.41 16.38
N GLY A 220 -9.27 -20.14 16.37
CA GLY A 220 -10.60 -19.56 16.63
C GLY A 220 -11.62 -19.61 15.49
N GLY A 221 -11.35 -20.31 14.39
CA GLY A 221 -12.36 -20.64 13.35
C GLY A 221 -12.94 -19.43 12.60
N LYS A 222 -12.19 -18.32 12.54
CA LYS A 222 -12.58 -17.07 11.87
C LYS A 222 -11.64 -16.70 10.73
N ASN A 223 -10.85 -17.64 10.24
CA ASN A 223 -9.97 -17.37 9.11
C ASN A 223 -10.81 -17.20 7.86
N VAL A 224 -10.65 -16.06 7.17
CA VAL A 224 -11.41 -15.76 5.96
C VAL A 224 -10.45 -15.68 4.79
N VAL A 225 -10.62 -16.61 3.84
CA VAL A 225 -9.91 -16.58 2.56
C VAL A 225 -10.71 -15.73 1.59
N TRP A 226 -10.12 -14.62 1.13
CA TRP A 226 -10.76 -13.72 0.19
C TRP A 226 -10.47 -14.14 -1.24
N SER A 227 -11.47 -14.76 -1.90
CA SER A 227 -11.35 -15.33 -3.25
C SER A 227 -11.09 -14.29 -4.34
N GLU A 228 -11.46 -13.03 -4.12
CA GLU A 228 -11.30 -11.92 -5.07
C GLU A 228 -9.90 -11.26 -5.01
N GLY A 229 -8.93 -11.89 -4.35
CA GLY A 229 -7.57 -11.39 -4.22
C GLY A 229 -7.54 -10.03 -3.51
N ILE A 230 -6.95 -9.01 -4.14
CA ILE A 230 -6.81 -7.66 -3.58
C ILE A 230 -8.17 -7.01 -3.28
N TYR A 231 -9.18 -7.22 -4.14
CA TYR A 231 -10.48 -6.55 -4.02
C TYR A 231 -11.44 -7.25 -3.06
N GLY A 232 -11.08 -8.45 -2.58
CA GLY A 232 -11.86 -9.14 -1.56
C GLY A 232 -11.56 -8.65 -0.14
N TYR A 233 -10.41 -8.02 0.10
CA TYR A 233 -10.05 -7.56 1.45
C TYR A 233 -11.01 -6.45 1.95
N PRO A 234 -11.54 -6.50 3.20
CA PRO A 234 -12.62 -5.61 3.66
C PRO A 234 -12.35 -4.11 3.53
N ASP A 235 -11.10 -3.68 3.67
CA ASP A 235 -10.73 -2.28 3.53
C ASP A 235 -10.48 -1.86 2.06
N CYS A 236 -10.66 -2.79 1.12
CA CYS A 236 -10.52 -2.60 -0.31
C CYS A 236 -11.83 -2.79 -1.06
N SER A 237 -12.63 -1.72 -1.12
CA SER A 237 -13.87 -1.69 -1.88
C SER A 237 -13.71 -1.04 -3.27
N PRO A 238 -14.58 -1.40 -4.24
CA PRO A 238 -14.66 -0.70 -5.53
C PRO A 238 -14.85 0.81 -5.39
N PHE A 239 -15.61 1.25 -4.38
CA PHE A 239 -15.83 2.68 -4.11
C PHE A 239 -14.55 3.39 -3.66
N LYS A 240 -13.74 2.78 -2.78
CA LYS A 240 -12.44 3.33 -2.38
C LYS A 240 -11.46 3.39 -3.56
N SER A 241 -11.48 2.37 -4.42
CA SER A 241 -10.72 2.36 -5.67
C SER A 241 -11.16 3.49 -6.62
N LEU A 242 -12.47 3.72 -6.76
CA LEU A 242 -13.03 4.81 -7.56
C LEU A 242 -12.61 6.18 -7.04
N ILE A 243 -12.68 6.41 -5.71
CA ILE A 243 -12.22 7.67 -5.11
C ILE A 243 -10.76 7.91 -5.43
N ARG A 244 -9.90 6.89 -5.26
CA ARG A 244 -8.48 6.99 -5.57
C ARG A 244 -8.24 7.37 -7.02
N THR A 245 -8.84 6.63 -7.94
CA THR A 245 -8.73 6.90 -9.38
C THR A 245 -9.22 8.31 -9.72
N SER A 246 -10.36 8.74 -9.16
CA SER A 246 -10.90 10.09 -9.38
C SER A 246 -9.94 11.16 -8.87
N CYS A 247 -9.42 11.02 -7.64
CA CYS A 247 -8.45 11.96 -7.09
C CYS A 247 -7.17 12.02 -7.93
N ASN A 248 -6.69 10.91 -8.49
CA ASN A 248 -5.49 10.89 -9.34
C ASN A 248 -5.65 11.70 -10.63
N TYR A 249 -6.87 11.79 -11.19
CA TYR A 249 -7.15 12.65 -12.35
C TYR A 249 -7.49 14.08 -11.94
N LEU A 250 -8.30 14.25 -10.90
CA LEU A 250 -8.81 15.56 -10.49
C LEU A 250 -7.73 16.51 -9.99
N ILE A 251 -6.62 16.00 -9.44
CA ILE A 251 -5.49 16.87 -9.08
C ILE A 251 -4.96 17.65 -10.29
N TRP A 252 -5.07 17.11 -11.52
CA TRP A 252 -4.65 17.78 -12.75
C TRP A 252 -5.77 18.59 -13.39
N ILE A 253 -6.98 18.04 -13.43
CA ILE A 253 -8.13 18.66 -14.09
C ILE A 253 -8.52 19.97 -13.41
N VAL A 254 -8.59 19.99 -12.08
CA VAL A 254 -9.02 21.16 -11.30
C VAL A 254 -8.16 22.40 -11.58
N PRO A 255 -6.81 22.38 -11.48
CA PRO A 255 -6.00 23.55 -11.78
C PRO A 255 -6.09 23.97 -13.26
N VAL A 256 -6.16 23.03 -14.20
CA VAL A 256 -6.29 23.37 -15.63
C VAL A 256 -7.61 24.11 -15.90
N LEU A 257 -8.73 23.60 -15.37
CA LEU A 257 -10.03 24.28 -15.49
C LEU A 257 -10.04 25.64 -14.80
N GLY A 258 -9.35 25.77 -13.66
CA GLY A 258 -9.20 27.05 -12.97
C GLY A 258 -8.43 28.10 -13.79
N ILE A 259 -7.35 27.71 -14.47
CA ILE A 259 -6.60 28.57 -15.39
C ILE A 259 -7.47 29.00 -16.57
N ILE A 260 -8.16 28.07 -17.22
CA ILE A 260 -9.06 28.36 -18.35
C ILE A 260 -10.15 29.35 -17.92
N SER A 261 -10.76 29.12 -16.75
CA SER A 261 -11.80 30.00 -16.19
C SER A 261 -11.27 31.40 -15.93
N ALA A 262 -10.06 31.52 -15.38
CA ALA A 262 -9.40 32.81 -15.18
C ALA A 262 -9.17 33.56 -16.51
N VAL A 263 -8.70 32.88 -17.55
CA VAL A 263 -8.50 33.46 -18.89
C VAL A 263 -9.83 33.97 -19.48
N ILE A 264 -10.92 33.21 -19.35
CA ILE A 264 -12.25 33.63 -19.80
C ILE A 264 -12.72 34.88 -19.04
N LEU A 265 -12.47 34.95 -17.72
CA LEU A 265 -12.82 36.13 -16.92
C LEU A 265 -12.05 37.38 -17.36
N PHE A 266 -10.76 37.25 -17.70
CA PHE A 266 -9.97 38.38 -18.20
C PHE A 266 -10.43 38.86 -19.59
N ARG A 267 -10.82 37.95 -20.49
CA ARG A 267 -11.32 38.32 -21.84
C ARG A 267 -12.65 39.07 -21.82
N LYS A 268 -13.46 38.90 -20.77
CA LYS A 268 -14.75 39.58 -20.60
C LYS A 268 -14.63 40.94 -19.89
N LEU A 269 -13.42 41.43 -19.65
CA LEU A 269 -13.20 42.79 -19.16
C LEU A 269 -13.42 43.77 -20.33
N PRO A 270 -14.15 44.88 -20.13
CA PRO A 270 -14.29 45.90 -21.17
C PRO A 270 -12.88 46.34 -21.59
N THR A 271 -12.57 46.23 -22.88
CA THR A 271 -11.43 46.94 -23.44
C THR A 271 -11.70 48.41 -23.22
N ALA A 272 -10.88 49.09 -22.43
CA ALA A 272 -10.96 50.54 -22.31
C ALA A 272 -10.93 51.13 -23.73
N SER A 273 -12.07 51.67 -24.18
CA SER A 273 -12.14 52.44 -25.41
C SER A 273 -11.22 53.63 -25.22
N ARG A 274 -10.06 53.60 -25.88
CA ARG A 274 -9.19 54.76 -26.02
C ARG A 274 -9.81 55.77 -26.96
#